data_AF-A0A941C9D5-F1
#
_entry.id   AF-A0A941C9D5-F1
#
_cell.length_a   1.000
_cell.length_b   1.000
_cell.length_c   1.000
_cell.angle_alpha   90.00
_cell.angle_beta   90.00
_cell.angle_gamma   90.00
#
_symmetry.space_group_name_H-M   'P 1'
#
loop_
_entity.id
_entity.type
_entity.pdbx_description
1 polymer ?
#
loop_
_entity_poly.entity_id
_entity_poly.type
_entity_poly.pdbx_seq_one_letter_code
_entity_poly.pdbx_strand_id
1 'polypeptide(L)'
;MRCIIILLLIAFSCKKEKKDSAVHKSEVFSVETVIDSVQNKVVLDTIKSIVRNDTLVFQLKNLSISFIDRKDDCWKSIQIKNLQNKVLTEIETPKEICFERNRISDFSPNQKYLLLHAIERGILSDGNSVEEVEKYNCMFLDIENKIVSEKYSDLFCSGEWKNLDQWMVDEEESYDGKDLFKN
;
A
#
# COMPACT_ATOMS: atom_id res chain seq x y z
N MET A 1 -54.73 -17.38 49.73
CA MET A 1 -55.54 -16.37 49.03
C MET A 1 -54.57 -15.39 48.38
N ARG A 2 -54.74 -15.13 47.09
CA ARG A 2 -53.79 -14.43 46.20
C ARG A 2 -53.58 -12.97 46.63
N CYS A 3 -52.37 -12.44 46.48
CA CYS A 3 -52.18 -11.10 45.94
C CYS A 3 -50.75 -10.90 45.43
N ILE A 4 -50.65 -10.74 44.11
CA ILE A 4 -49.48 -10.29 43.36
C ILE A 4 -49.42 -8.77 43.52
N ILE A 5 -48.25 -8.23 43.85
CA ILE A 5 -47.92 -6.82 43.63
C ILE A 5 -46.57 -6.79 42.91
N ILE A 6 -46.64 -6.47 41.62
CA ILE A 6 -45.51 -6.13 40.77
C ILE A 6 -45.19 -4.66 41.04
N LEU A 7 -43.96 -4.37 41.47
CA LEU A 7 -43.46 -3.01 41.61
C LEU A 7 -42.23 -2.86 40.71
N LEU A 8 -42.50 -2.28 39.53
CA LEU A 8 -41.52 -1.72 38.60
C LEU A 8 -40.87 -0.50 39.27
N LEU A 9 -39.56 -0.55 39.44
CA LEU A 9 -38.75 0.65 39.69
C LEU A 9 -37.72 0.79 38.57
N ILE A 10 -37.91 1.90 37.86
CA ILE A 10 -37.15 2.39 36.72
C ILE A 10 -35.80 2.89 37.23
N ALA A 11 -34.70 2.29 36.77
CA ALA A 11 -33.36 2.85 36.93
C ALA A 11 -32.99 3.62 35.66
N PHE A 12 -33.07 4.94 35.72
CA PHE A 12 -32.45 5.83 34.74
C PHE A 12 -30.97 6.03 35.08
N SER A 13 -30.16 6.02 34.01
CA SER A 13 -28.90 6.76 33.84
C SER A 13 -27.62 6.18 34.46
N CYS A 14 -26.79 5.58 33.60
CA CYS A 14 -25.46 6.10 33.31
C CYS A 14 -24.96 5.51 31.98
N LYS A 15 -25.28 6.20 30.87
CA LYS A 15 -24.74 5.88 29.54
C LYS A 15 -23.31 6.44 29.49
N LYS A 16 -22.31 5.60 29.82
CA LYS A 16 -20.92 5.86 29.40
C LYS A 16 -20.78 5.35 27.98
N GLU A 17 -20.71 6.26 27.03
CA GLU A 17 -20.20 5.97 25.70
C GLU A 17 -18.78 5.40 25.85
N LYS A 18 -18.66 4.09 25.65
CA LYS A 18 -17.36 3.52 25.32
C LYS A 18 -17.04 4.02 23.92
N LYS A 19 -16.07 4.92 23.82
CA LYS A 19 -15.30 5.11 22.59
C LYS A 19 -14.83 3.73 22.17
N ASP A 20 -15.34 3.25 21.04
CA ASP A 20 -14.80 2.09 20.37
C ASP A 20 -13.32 2.36 20.06
N SER A 21 -12.44 1.78 20.86
CA SER A 21 -11.05 1.60 20.49
C SER A 21 -11.06 0.83 19.17
N ALA A 22 -10.60 1.50 18.11
CA ALA A 22 -10.40 0.92 16.80
C ALA A 22 -9.76 -0.46 16.93
N VAL A 23 -10.50 -1.46 16.46
CA VAL A 23 -10.08 -2.86 16.44
C VAL A 23 -8.76 -2.94 15.68
N HIS A 24 -7.71 -3.36 16.38
CA HIS A 24 -6.43 -3.74 15.78
C HIS A 24 -6.66 -4.88 14.78
N LYS A 25 -6.68 -4.55 13.48
CA LYS A 25 -6.73 -5.55 12.41
C LYS A 25 -5.31 -5.76 11.89
N SER A 26 -4.59 -6.72 12.47
CA SER A 26 -3.36 -7.25 11.87
C SER A 26 -3.74 -8.37 10.93
N GLU A 27 -3.77 -8.10 9.63
CA GLU A 27 -3.96 -9.12 8.62
C GLU A 27 -2.59 -9.66 8.20
N VAL A 28 -2.27 -10.88 8.62
CA VAL A 28 -1.06 -11.58 8.19
C VAL A 28 -1.44 -12.42 6.96
N PHE A 29 -1.01 -11.99 5.78
CA PHE A 29 -1.11 -12.77 4.56
C PHE A 29 0.26 -13.33 4.21
N SER A 30 0.35 -14.66 4.11
CA SER A 30 1.50 -15.36 3.53
C SER A 30 1.12 -15.78 2.11
N VAL A 31 1.84 -15.28 1.11
CA VAL A 31 1.68 -15.73 -0.27
C VAL A 31 2.76 -16.77 -0.56
N GLU A 32 2.35 -18.01 -0.82
CA GLU A 32 3.18 -19.02 -1.46
C GLU A 32 2.85 -19.00 -2.96
N THR A 33 3.73 -18.45 -3.77
CA THR A 33 3.60 -18.49 -5.24
C THR A 33 4.18 -19.81 -5.75
N VAL A 34 3.32 -20.69 -6.25
CA VAL A 34 3.71 -21.91 -6.97
C VAL A 34 3.91 -21.55 -8.44
N ILE A 35 5.16 -21.45 -8.86
CA ILE A 35 5.52 -21.37 -10.28
C ILE A 35 5.84 -22.80 -10.72
N ASP A 36 4.94 -23.42 -11.49
CA ASP A 36 5.18 -24.74 -12.07
C ASP A 36 5.42 -24.62 -13.58
N SER A 37 6.70 -24.66 -13.95
CA SER A 37 7.15 -25.48 -15.07
C SER A 37 8.67 -25.65 -14.98
N VAL A 38 9.09 -26.81 -14.47
CA VAL A 38 10.42 -27.41 -14.66
C VAL A 38 11.61 -26.65 -14.02
N GLN A 39 11.98 -27.10 -12.82
CA GLN A 39 13.27 -26.88 -12.14
C GLN A 39 13.69 -25.42 -11.84
N ASN A 40 13.10 -24.84 -10.79
CA ASN A 40 13.81 -24.12 -9.71
C ASN A 40 12.77 -23.65 -8.69
N LYS A 41 12.63 -24.40 -7.58
CA LYS A 41 11.75 -24.01 -6.48
C LYS A 41 12.39 -22.82 -5.76
N VAL A 42 12.11 -21.61 -6.24
CA VAL A 42 12.50 -20.37 -5.54
C VAL A 42 11.65 -20.31 -4.28
N VAL A 43 12.28 -20.54 -3.13
CA VAL A 43 11.64 -20.30 -1.82
C VAL A 43 11.55 -18.79 -1.67
N LEU A 44 10.38 -18.23 -1.95
CA LEU A 44 10.13 -16.80 -1.82
C LEU A 44 9.92 -16.45 -0.35
N ASP A 45 10.61 -15.41 0.10
CA ASP A 45 10.54 -14.96 1.48
C ASP A 45 9.12 -14.41 1.78
N THR A 46 8.56 -14.71 2.95
CA THR A 46 7.20 -14.24 3.26
C THR A 46 7.19 -12.75 3.53
N ILE A 47 6.53 -11.96 2.69
CA ILE A 47 6.21 -10.55 2.97
C ILE A 47 5.09 -10.53 4.01
N LYS A 48 5.23 -9.71 5.06
CA LYS A 48 4.15 -9.44 6.02
C LYS A 48 3.73 -7.98 5.89
N SER A 49 2.44 -7.73 5.67
CA SER A 49 1.88 -6.39 5.73
C SER A 49 1.29 -6.11 7.12
N ILE A 50 1.50 -4.90 7.63
CA ILE A 50 1.00 -4.46 8.92
C ILE A 50 0.54 -3.00 8.79
N VAL A 51 -0.67 -2.69 9.24
CA VAL A 51 -1.15 -1.31 9.34
C VAL A 51 -1.16 -0.89 10.80
N ARG A 52 -0.42 0.16 11.16
CA ARG A 52 -0.34 0.69 12.52
C ARG A 52 -0.31 2.21 12.49
N ASN A 53 -1.20 2.87 13.23
CA ASN A 53 -1.20 4.33 13.38
C ASN A 53 -1.07 5.06 12.03
N ASP A 54 -1.93 4.70 11.08
CA ASP A 54 -1.89 5.24 9.71
C ASP A 54 -0.58 5.04 8.96
N THR A 55 0.28 4.12 9.40
CA THR A 55 1.46 3.65 8.67
C THR A 55 1.16 2.29 8.07
N LEU A 56 1.45 2.10 6.77
CA LEU A 56 1.45 0.79 6.13
C LEU A 56 2.89 0.28 6.08
N VAL A 57 3.15 -0.89 6.65
CA VAL A 57 4.48 -1.49 6.73
C VAL A 57 4.49 -2.82 6.00
N PHE A 58 5.44 -3.01 5.09
CA PHE A 58 5.81 -4.30 4.53
C PHE A 58 7.13 -4.75 5.15
N GLN A 59 7.12 -5.91 5.81
CA GLN A 59 8.31 -6.56 6.33
C GLN A 59 8.83 -7.55 5.29
N LEU A 60 10.04 -7.29 4.79
CA LEU A 60 10.81 -8.20 3.95
C LEU A 60 11.91 -8.87 4.80
N LYS A 61 12.66 -9.79 4.21
CA LYS A 61 13.69 -10.57 4.92
C LYS A 61 14.77 -9.72 5.57
N ASN A 62 15.25 -8.69 4.87
CA ASN A 62 16.42 -7.88 5.30
C ASN A 62 16.07 -6.42 5.56
N LEU A 63 14.84 -5.99 5.26
CA LEU A 63 14.41 -4.61 5.36
C LEU A 63 12.91 -4.51 5.61
N SER A 64 12.45 -3.31 5.89
CA SER A 64 11.03 -2.96 5.91
C SER A 64 10.80 -1.71 5.07
N ILE A 65 9.65 -1.68 4.41
CA ILE A 65 9.17 -0.53 3.63
C ILE A 65 7.95 0.01 4.38
N SER A 66 7.99 1.28 4.78
CA SER A 66 6.93 1.92 5.55
C SER A 66 6.38 3.12 4.79
N PHE A 67 5.10 3.11 4.47
CA PHE A 67 4.37 4.26 3.97
C PHE A 67 3.89 5.07 5.18
N ILE A 68 4.33 6.32 5.27
CA ILE A 68 4.11 7.21 6.41
C ILE A 68 3.52 8.55 5.97
N ASP A 69 3.19 9.41 6.94
CA ASP A 69 2.58 10.73 6.74
C ASP A 69 1.27 10.69 5.95
N ARG A 70 0.33 9.84 6.41
CA ARG A 70 -0.98 9.69 5.78
C ARG A 70 -1.83 10.96 5.90
N LYS A 71 -2.36 11.44 4.77
CA LYS A 71 -3.32 12.55 4.65
C LYS A 71 -4.30 12.24 3.53
N ASP A 72 -5.58 12.56 3.72
CA ASP A 72 -6.63 12.38 2.70
C ASP A 72 -6.60 10.98 2.05
N ASP A 73 -6.52 9.97 2.91
CA ASP A 73 -6.47 8.54 2.58
C ASP A 73 -5.26 8.02 1.78
N CYS A 74 -4.23 8.84 1.59
CA CYS A 74 -2.98 8.46 0.93
C CYS A 74 -1.74 8.87 1.74
N TRP A 75 -0.58 8.31 1.42
CA TRP A 75 0.69 8.52 2.12
C TRP A 75 1.60 9.49 1.36
N LYS A 76 2.33 10.35 2.09
CA LYS A 76 3.20 11.36 1.49
C LYS A 76 4.66 10.92 1.38
N SER A 77 5.05 9.86 2.07
CA SER A 77 6.45 9.43 2.16
C SER A 77 6.58 7.92 2.31
N ILE A 78 7.68 7.39 1.80
CA ILE A 78 8.11 5.99 1.96
C ILE A 78 9.45 5.97 2.69
N GLN A 79 9.54 5.26 3.79
CA GLN A 79 10.79 4.98 4.51
C GLN A 79 11.21 3.53 4.30
N ILE A 80 12.47 3.32 3.93
CA ILE A 80 13.09 1.99 3.87
C ILE A 80 14.05 1.85 5.04
N LYS A 81 13.83 0.86 5.89
CA LYS A 81 14.64 0.59 7.10
C LYS A 81 15.27 -0.78 7.04
N ASN A 82 16.47 -0.93 7.62
CA ASN A 82 17.06 -2.24 7.84
C ASN A 82 16.42 -2.96 9.05
N LEU A 83 16.87 -4.18 9.35
CA LEU A 83 16.38 -4.98 10.49
C LEU A 83 16.64 -4.34 11.87
N GLN A 84 17.57 -3.40 11.98
CA GLN A 84 17.86 -2.65 13.20
C GLN A 84 17.04 -1.34 13.29
N ASN A 85 16.00 -1.18 12.46
CA ASN A 85 15.17 0.03 12.36
C ASN A 85 15.92 1.30 11.94
N LYS A 86 17.15 1.18 11.42
CA LYS A 86 17.87 2.32 10.85
C LYS A 86 17.26 2.66 9.49
N VAL A 87 16.85 3.92 9.32
CA VAL A 87 16.42 4.47 8.03
C VAL A 87 17.60 4.44 7.06
N LEU A 88 17.43 3.74 5.95
CA LEU A 88 18.39 3.66 4.85
C LEU A 88 18.09 4.72 3.79
N THR A 89 16.81 4.95 3.51
CA THR A 89 16.34 6.02 2.64
C THR A 89 14.94 6.47 3.06
N GLU A 90 14.59 7.68 2.65
CA GLU A 90 13.26 8.26 2.75
C GLU A 90 12.95 8.96 1.42
N ILE A 91 11.81 8.62 0.85
CA ILE A 91 11.32 9.14 -0.42
C ILE A 91 10.08 9.96 -0.12
N GLU A 92 10.19 11.27 -0.25
CA GLU A 92 9.07 12.20 -0.10
C GLU A 92 8.45 12.51 -1.47
N THR A 93 7.12 12.58 -1.50
CA THR A 93 6.37 12.99 -2.69
C THR A 93 6.26 14.51 -2.79
N PRO A 94 6.18 15.07 -4.02
CA PRO A 94 5.71 16.44 -4.21
C PRO A 94 4.37 16.69 -3.52
N LYS A 95 4.04 17.96 -3.26
CA LYS A 95 2.84 18.33 -2.49
C LYS A 95 1.55 17.78 -3.12
N GLU A 96 1.51 17.73 -4.43
CA GLU A 96 0.37 17.34 -5.27
C GLU A 96 0.22 15.82 -5.37
N ILE A 97 1.25 15.04 -5.07
CA ILE A 97 1.27 13.58 -5.27
C ILE A 97 1.17 12.85 -3.93
N CYS A 98 0.46 11.74 -3.87
CA CYS A 98 0.54 10.83 -2.72
C CYS A 98 0.38 9.39 -3.15
N PHE A 99 0.86 8.46 -2.33
CA PHE A 99 0.77 7.02 -2.58
C PHE A 99 -0.52 6.46 -1.99
N GLU A 100 -1.24 5.66 -2.77
CA GLU A 100 -2.36 4.88 -2.28
C GLU A 100 -1.90 3.62 -1.54
N ARG A 101 -2.87 2.87 -1.03
CA ARG A 101 -2.59 1.62 -0.32
C ARG A 101 -2.10 0.56 -1.30
N ASN A 102 -0.84 0.15 -1.13
CA ASN A 102 -0.32 -1.05 -1.78
C ASN A 102 -0.76 -2.36 -1.11
N ARG A 103 -0.69 -3.45 -1.86
CA ARG A 103 -0.95 -4.85 -1.51
C ARG A 103 0.30 -5.70 -1.75
N ILE A 104 0.29 -6.93 -1.25
CA ILE A 104 1.40 -7.87 -1.46
C ILE A 104 1.55 -8.25 -2.95
N SER A 105 0.44 -8.27 -3.70
CA SER A 105 0.43 -8.50 -5.15
C SER A 105 1.21 -7.47 -5.95
N ASP A 106 1.49 -6.31 -5.37
CA ASP A 106 2.15 -5.20 -6.06
C ASP A 106 3.68 -5.38 -6.07
N PHE A 107 4.20 -6.36 -5.31
CA PHE A 107 5.60 -6.75 -5.36
C PHE A 107 5.86 -7.68 -6.54
N SER A 108 7.01 -7.49 -7.20
CA SER A 108 7.51 -8.50 -8.13
C SER A 108 7.70 -9.83 -7.40
N PRO A 109 7.53 -10.99 -8.06
CA PRO A 109 7.67 -12.28 -7.39
C PRO A 109 9.01 -12.45 -6.68
N ASN A 110 10.11 -11.93 -7.22
CA ASN A 110 11.41 -11.94 -6.57
C ASN A 110 11.65 -10.80 -5.55
N GLN A 111 10.66 -9.94 -5.32
CA GLN A 111 10.67 -8.84 -4.35
C GLN A 111 11.76 -7.79 -4.59
N LYS A 112 12.24 -7.66 -5.82
CA LYS A 112 13.16 -6.59 -6.21
C LYS A 112 12.43 -5.28 -6.47
N TYR A 113 11.20 -5.36 -6.94
CA TYR A 113 10.43 -4.20 -7.33
C TYR A 113 9.08 -4.18 -6.61
N LEU A 114 8.57 -2.97 -6.38
CA LEU A 114 7.24 -2.71 -5.87
C LEU A 114 6.56 -1.69 -6.77
N LEU A 115 5.39 -2.03 -7.32
CA LEU A 115 4.50 -1.07 -7.94
C LEU A 115 3.97 -0.11 -6.88
N LEU A 116 4.01 1.19 -7.15
CA LEU A 116 3.46 2.24 -6.31
C LEU A 116 2.25 2.85 -7.01
N HIS A 117 1.09 2.77 -6.38
CA HIS A 117 -0.11 3.45 -6.82
C HIS A 117 -0.05 4.91 -6.36
N ALA A 118 -0.17 5.87 -7.27
CA ALA A 118 -0.01 7.28 -6.96
C ALA A 118 -1.18 8.12 -7.49
N ILE A 119 -1.68 8.99 -6.63
CA ILE A 119 -2.67 10.00 -6.98
C ILE A 119 -1.96 11.35 -7.08
N GLU A 120 -2.20 12.08 -8.16
CA GLU A 120 -1.79 13.47 -8.37
C GLU A 120 -3.01 14.38 -8.37
N ARG A 121 -3.03 15.38 -7.47
CA ARG A 121 -4.13 16.34 -7.31
C ARG A 121 -3.70 17.72 -7.77
N GLY A 122 -4.55 18.36 -8.55
CA GLY A 122 -4.33 19.69 -9.08
C GLY A 122 -5.60 20.52 -9.12
N ILE A 123 -5.46 21.75 -9.59
CA ILE A 123 -6.56 22.68 -9.79
C ILE A 123 -6.56 23.09 -11.26
N LEU A 124 -7.67 22.86 -11.94
CA LEU A 124 -7.93 23.38 -13.27
C LEU A 124 -8.71 24.70 -13.12
N SER A 125 -8.24 25.76 -13.78
CA SER A 125 -8.99 27.01 -13.86
C SER A 125 -9.08 27.48 -15.31
N ASP A 126 -10.31 27.66 -15.79
CA ASP A 126 -10.61 28.16 -17.13
C ASP A 126 -10.96 29.66 -17.15
N GLY A 127 -10.72 30.36 -16.03
CA GLY A 127 -11.05 31.77 -15.86
C GLY A 127 -12.50 32.06 -15.44
N ASN A 128 -13.42 31.10 -15.60
CA ASN A 128 -14.82 31.22 -15.17
C ASN A 128 -15.15 30.29 -14.00
N SER A 129 -14.41 29.20 -13.86
CA SER A 129 -14.57 28.18 -12.84
C SER A 129 -13.21 27.69 -12.33
N VAL A 130 -13.25 27.07 -11.15
CA VAL A 130 -12.12 26.40 -10.52
C VAL A 130 -12.59 25.00 -10.17
N GLU A 131 -11.92 23.99 -10.71
CA GLU A 131 -12.24 22.58 -10.51
C GLU A 131 -11.01 21.86 -9.94
N GLU A 132 -11.23 21.03 -8.92
CA GLU A 132 -10.21 20.12 -8.42
C GLU A 132 -10.14 18.90 -9.34
N VAL A 133 -8.95 18.58 -9.82
CA VAL A 133 -8.71 17.44 -10.70
C VAL A 133 -7.81 16.43 -10.01
N GLU A 134 -8.15 15.15 -10.19
CA GLU A 134 -7.37 14.03 -9.69
C GLU A 134 -6.93 13.15 -10.86
N LYS A 135 -5.63 12.83 -10.92
CA LYS A 135 -5.06 11.93 -11.91
C LYS A 135 -4.39 10.75 -11.21
N TYR A 136 -4.83 9.55 -11.58
CA TYR A 136 -4.17 8.32 -11.18
C TYR A 136 -2.93 8.06 -12.06
N ASN A 137 -1.83 7.72 -11.42
CA ASN A 137 -0.57 7.33 -12.04
C ASN A 137 0.02 6.15 -11.24
N CYS A 138 1.08 5.55 -11.78
CA CYS A 138 1.88 4.57 -11.06
C CYS A 138 3.36 4.86 -11.23
N MET A 139 4.14 4.35 -10.29
CA MET A 139 5.60 4.37 -10.32
C MET A 139 6.09 2.99 -9.87
N PHE A 140 7.38 2.74 -9.98
CA PHE A 140 8.02 1.53 -9.50
C PHE A 140 9.13 1.91 -8.52
N LEU A 141 9.19 1.20 -7.40
CA LEU A 141 10.29 1.28 -6.47
C LEU A 141 11.25 0.12 -6.75
N ASP A 142 12.50 0.44 -7.09
CA ASP A 142 13.61 -0.51 -6.98
C ASP A 142 14.02 -0.58 -5.52
N ILE A 143 13.77 -1.72 -4.89
CA ILE A 143 13.96 -1.92 -3.45
C ILE A 143 15.45 -2.01 -3.11
N GLU A 144 16.26 -2.60 -3.99
CA GLU A 144 17.69 -2.78 -3.79
C GLU A 144 18.42 -1.44 -3.92
N ASN A 145 18.15 -0.72 -5.01
CA ASN A 145 18.79 0.57 -5.30
C ASN A 145 18.10 1.75 -4.60
N LYS A 146 16.90 1.55 -4.07
CA LYS A 146 16.13 2.54 -3.29
C LYS A 146 15.77 3.77 -4.13
N ILE A 147 15.46 3.54 -5.41
CA ILE A 147 15.10 4.57 -6.39
C ILE A 147 13.66 4.35 -6.86
N VAL A 148 12.97 5.44 -7.18
CA VAL A 148 11.63 5.41 -7.76
C VAL A 148 11.72 5.82 -9.23
N SER A 149 10.99 5.11 -10.09
CA SER A 149 10.89 5.41 -11.51
C SER A 149 10.20 6.76 -11.77
N GLU A 150 10.17 7.17 -13.03
CA GLU A 150 9.24 8.19 -13.48
C GLU A 150 7.77 7.74 -13.35
N LYS A 151 6.85 8.70 -13.54
CA LYS A 151 5.41 8.45 -13.55
C LYS A 151 5.00 7.77 -14.85
N TYR A 152 4.25 6.67 -14.72
CA TYR A 152 3.52 6.04 -15.80
C TYR A 152 2.02 6.29 -15.63
N SER A 153 1.27 6.27 -16.74
CA SER A 153 -0.19 6.42 -16.72
C SER A 153 -0.90 5.31 -17.48
N ASP A 154 -2.22 5.26 -17.31
CA ASP A 154 -3.16 4.48 -18.10
C ASP A 154 -2.84 2.97 -18.10
N LEU A 155 -2.66 2.39 -19.29
CA LEU A 155 -2.47 0.96 -19.51
C LEU A 155 -1.32 0.41 -18.66
N PHE A 156 -0.24 1.16 -18.53
CA PHE A 156 0.95 0.74 -17.79
C PHE A 156 0.65 0.41 -16.33
N CYS A 157 -0.28 1.15 -15.72
CA CYS A 157 -0.66 0.98 -14.32
C CYS A 157 -1.68 -0.13 -14.08
N SER A 158 -2.17 -0.74 -15.16
CA SER A 158 -3.11 -1.86 -15.15
C SER A 158 -2.41 -3.20 -15.43
N GLY A 159 -1.09 -3.19 -15.58
CA GLY A 159 -0.30 -4.40 -15.81
C GLY A 159 -0.21 -5.33 -14.61
N GLU A 160 0.52 -6.42 -14.79
CA GLU A 160 0.79 -7.42 -13.76
C GLU A 160 2.25 -7.88 -13.80
N TRP A 161 2.74 -8.34 -12.65
CA TRP A 161 4.03 -9.00 -12.60
C TRP A 161 3.96 -10.40 -13.20
N LYS A 162 4.80 -10.65 -14.20
CA LYS A 162 5.09 -11.97 -14.77
C LYS A 162 6.53 -12.37 -14.48
N ASN A 163 6.76 -13.68 -14.45
CA ASN A 163 8.07 -14.25 -14.16
C ASN A 163 8.64 -13.67 -12.86
N LEU A 164 9.96 -13.54 -12.69
CA LEU A 164 10.53 -13.05 -11.43
C LEU A 164 10.40 -11.53 -11.26
N ASP A 165 10.54 -10.77 -12.34
CA ASP A 165 10.62 -9.31 -12.34
C ASP A 165 10.25 -8.65 -13.68
N GLN A 166 9.37 -9.27 -14.46
CA GLN A 166 8.86 -8.66 -15.69
C GLN A 166 7.50 -8.01 -15.44
N TRP A 167 7.36 -6.75 -15.87
CA TRP A 167 6.09 -6.04 -15.83
C TRP A 167 5.40 -6.21 -17.17
N MET A 168 4.22 -6.80 -17.18
CA MET A 168 3.46 -7.07 -18.39
C MET A 168 2.23 -6.17 -18.40
N VAL A 169 2.12 -5.36 -19.45
CA VAL A 169 1.07 -4.33 -19.58
C VAL A 169 -0.13 -4.89 -20.34
N ASP A 170 0.11 -5.74 -21.34
CA ASP A 170 -0.87 -6.57 -22.02
C ASP A 170 -0.21 -7.87 -22.54
N GLU A 171 -0.92 -8.69 -23.33
CA GLU A 171 -0.40 -9.99 -23.80
C GLU A 171 0.84 -9.88 -24.73
N GLU A 172 1.05 -8.73 -25.36
CA GLU A 172 2.11 -8.52 -26.35
C GLU A 172 3.24 -7.60 -25.85
N GLU A 173 2.99 -6.83 -24.78
CA GLU A 173 3.89 -5.81 -24.27
C GLU A 173 4.38 -6.12 -22.85
N SER A 174 5.68 -6.44 -22.74
CA SER A 174 6.35 -6.76 -21.48
C SER A 174 7.68 -6.03 -21.34
N TYR A 175 8.00 -5.65 -20.12
CA TYR A 175 9.19 -4.87 -19.75
C TYR A 175 10.01 -5.63 -18.71
N ASP A 176 11.32 -5.75 -18.92
CA ASP A 176 12.22 -6.15 -17.82
C ASP A 176 12.17 -5.09 -16.72
N GLY A 177 12.12 -5.48 -15.45
CA GLY A 177 12.00 -4.53 -14.34
C GLY A 177 13.06 -3.43 -14.32
N LYS A 178 14.29 -3.71 -14.78
CA LYS A 178 15.37 -2.71 -14.90
C LYS A 178 15.06 -1.61 -15.93
N ASP A 179 14.24 -1.90 -16.94
CA ASP A 179 13.92 -0.97 -18.02
C ASP A 179 12.88 0.06 -17.56
N LEU A 180 12.16 -0.22 -16.47
CA LEU A 180 11.25 0.71 -15.80
C LEU A 180 11.95 1.92 -15.16
N PHE A 181 13.28 1.95 -15.16
CA PHE A 181 14.09 3.00 -14.54
C PHE A 181 15.02 3.69 -15.54
N LYS A 182 14.88 3.40 -16.83
CA LYS A 182 15.68 4.01 -17.88
C LYS A 182 14.97 5.25 -18.42
N ASN A 183 15.63 6.38 -18.26
CA ASN A 183 15.31 7.63 -18.95
C ASN A 183 16.04 7.69 -20.30
#